data_AF-A0A7W5D2L6-F1
#
_entry.id   AF-A0A7W5D2L6-F1
#
_cell.length_a   1.000
_cell.length_b   1.000
_cell.length_c   1.000
_cell.angle_alpha   90.00
_cell.angle_beta   90.00
_cell.angle_gamma   90.00
#
_symmetry.space_group_name_H-M   'P 1'
#
loop_
_entity.id
_entity.type
_entity.pdbx_description
1 polymer ?
#
loop_
_entity_poly.entity_id
_entity_poly.type
_entity_poly.pdbx_seq_one_letter_code
_entity_poly.pdbx_strand_id
1 'polypeptide(L)'
;MEPVKITALEAENVKRVRAVELRPEKDGLTVIGGRNGQGKTSVLDAIAWALGGDRFKPSQPHREGSVNDPRLKVELSNGLVVERSGKNSALKVTDPSGKRAGQQLLNSFVEQLAIDLPRFMESSPKEKAKTMLEVIGVGEELYRLEAAERKAYDERTAVGTMERQKRALAEEMPFDPDAPAEPVSAAEAAREKAEIIERNAALAQERAKADGIGARMDAVENDMAEVDSQMARLAEQKERMRLELEAMARERSRMMEGLSGRAMEDTAEVDALLEEIDIINARVRDNQLRLAAIREADGLKERYDALTEQVEAARNEKLRLLEGAALPLPELSVDAGELTYKGRRWDGMSGSEQLMVSAAIVRALKPQCGFVLVDKLEQFDPQTLAEFGRWAESEGLQIIGTRVADDDTCAIVIEDGVSKAAPDGGQAAPAPMADPSKWVI
;
A
#
# COMPACT_ATOMS: atom_id res chain seq x y z
N MET A 1 -27.06 22.57 14.23
CA MET A 1 -28.06 21.98 15.15
C MET A 1 -27.37 21.88 16.50
N GLU A 2 -28.00 22.33 17.59
CA GLU A 2 -27.38 22.30 18.92
C GLU A 2 -27.14 20.84 19.36
N PRO A 3 -25.99 20.50 19.98
CA PRO A 3 -25.74 19.16 20.50
C PRO A 3 -26.80 18.74 21.51
N VAL A 4 -27.25 17.49 21.42
CA VAL A 4 -28.28 16.93 22.32
C VAL A 4 -27.63 16.47 23.61
N LYS A 5 -28.17 16.93 24.73
CA LYS A 5 -27.64 16.71 26.09
C LYS A 5 -28.70 16.14 27.01
N ILE A 6 -28.29 15.58 28.14
CA ILE A 6 -29.20 15.06 29.16
C ILE A 6 -29.56 16.22 30.10
N THR A 7 -30.85 16.52 30.26
CA THR A 7 -31.32 17.59 31.15
C THR A 7 -31.80 17.05 32.49
N ALA A 8 -32.31 15.82 32.51
CA ALA A 8 -32.74 15.16 33.73
C ALA A 8 -32.69 13.64 33.58
N LEU A 9 -32.41 12.96 34.69
CA LEU A 9 -32.52 11.52 34.88
C LEU A 9 -33.33 11.25 36.14
N GLU A 10 -34.32 10.38 36.02
CA GLU A 10 -35.03 9.74 37.13
C GLU A 10 -34.84 8.23 36.98
N ALA A 11 -34.31 7.56 38.01
CA ALA A 11 -34.11 6.12 38.01
C ALA A 11 -34.56 5.50 39.34
N GLU A 12 -35.43 4.49 39.25
CA GLU A 12 -35.97 3.75 40.39
C GLU A 12 -35.83 2.25 40.20
N ASN A 13 -35.44 1.54 41.26
CA ASN A 13 -35.32 0.08 41.31
C ASN A 13 -34.45 -0.54 40.20
N VAL A 14 -33.39 0.15 39.77
CA VAL A 14 -32.48 -0.32 38.71
C VAL A 14 -31.14 -0.75 39.29
N LYS A 15 -30.79 -2.05 39.19
CA LYS A 15 -29.58 -2.64 39.77
C LYS A 15 -29.41 -2.24 41.25
N ARG A 16 -28.44 -1.39 41.59
CA ARG A 16 -28.23 -0.92 42.98
C ARG A 16 -28.93 0.40 43.29
N VAL A 17 -29.65 1.00 42.34
CA VAL A 17 -30.41 2.25 42.54
C VAL A 17 -31.77 1.94 43.16
N ARG A 18 -32.09 2.62 44.27
CA ARG A 18 -33.43 2.64 44.88
C ARG A 18 -34.25 3.74 44.23
N ALA A 19 -33.76 4.98 44.32
CA ALA A 19 -34.34 6.16 43.73
C ALA A 19 -33.25 7.23 43.58
N VAL A 20 -33.00 7.66 42.35
CA VAL A 20 -32.03 8.72 42.03
C VAL A 20 -32.71 9.72 41.09
N GLU A 21 -32.61 11.00 41.45
CA GLU A 21 -32.86 12.11 40.54
C GLU A 21 -31.53 12.84 40.31
N LEU A 22 -31.19 13.08 39.05
CA LEU A 22 -29.97 13.78 38.66
C LEU A 22 -30.31 14.82 37.59
N ARG A 23 -29.88 16.06 37.83
CA ARG A 23 -29.88 17.15 36.85
C ARG A 23 -28.43 17.55 36.58
N PRO A 24 -27.79 16.95 35.57
CA PRO A 24 -26.41 17.26 35.26
C PRO A 24 -26.27 18.68 34.73
N GLU A 25 -25.08 19.24 34.86
CA GLU A 25 -24.76 20.55 34.31
C GLU A 25 -24.86 20.55 32.78
N LYS A 26 -25.25 21.68 32.18
CA LYS A 26 -25.42 21.76 30.72
C LYS A 26 -24.10 21.51 29.99
N ASP A 27 -23.00 22.00 30.53
CA ASP A 27 -21.66 21.93 29.97
C ASP A 27 -20.69 21.58 31.11
N GLY A 28 -19.58 20.93 30.81
CA GLY A 28 -18.59 20.59 31.83
C GLY A 28 -18.80 19.22 32.45
N LEU A 29 -18.35 19.07 33.70
CA LEU A 29 -18.21 17.79 34.37
C LEU A 29 -19.16 17.67 35.56
N THR A 30 -20.12 16.75 35.46
CA THR A 30 -20.97 16.33 36.58
C THR A 30 -20.42 15.04 37.18
N VAL A 31 -19.92 15.10 38.41
CA VAL A 31 -19.38 13.94 39.13
C VAL A 31 -20.42 13.33 40.07
N ILE A 32 -20.64 12.03 39.95
CA ILE A 32 -21.45 11.20 40.84
C ILE A 32 -20.51 10.49 41.81
N GLY A 33 -20.49 10.96 43.06
CA GLY A 33 -19.71 10.44 44.17
C GLY A 33 -20.37 9.28 44.91
N GLY A 34 -19.63 8.69 45.85
CA GLY A 34 -20.05 7.62 46.75
C GLY A 34 -19.02 6.50 46.89
N ARG A 35 -19.18 5.65 47.90
CA ARG A 35 -18.30 4.48 48.11
C ARG A 35 -18.58 3.37 47.11
N ASN A 36 -17.69 2.37 47.06
CA ASN A 36 -17.91 1.18 46.24
C ASN A 36 -19.17 0.43 46.69
N GLY A 37 -19.88 -0.14 45.72
CA GLY A 37 -21.12 -0.88 45.98
C GLY A 37 -22.37 -0.03 46.26
N GLN A 38 -22.27 1.31 46.32
CA GLN A 38 -23.42 2.17 46.63
C GLN A 38 -24.37 2.42 45.45
N GLY A 39 -23.98 2.08 44.22
CA GLY A 39 -24.82 2.22 43.03
C GLY A 39 -24.45 3.33 42.05
N LYS A 40 -23.28 3.99 42.22
CA LYS A 40 -22.74 4.98 41.27
C LYS A 40 -22.77 4.51 39.81
N THR A 41 -22.08 3.41 39.50
CA THR A 41 -22.04 2.83 38.14
C THR A 41 -23.44 2.40 37.67
N SER A 42 -24.33 2.04 38.60
CA SER A 42 -25.72 1.72 38.26
C SER A 42 -26.52 2.94 37.78
N VAL A 43 -26.12 4.16 38.14
CA VAL A 43 -26.69 5.39 37.56
C VAL A 43 -26.23 5.56 36.10
N LEU A 44 -24.95 5.35 35.80
CA LEU A 44 -24.46 5.36 34.41
C LEU A 44 -25.10 4.25 33.58
N ASP A 45 -25.21 3.03 34.12
CA ASP A 45 -25.90 1.90 33.47
C ASP A 45 -27.37 2.23 33.17
N ALA A 46 -28.03 2.96 34.05
CA ALA A 46 -29.42 3.40 33.87
C ALA A 46 -29.56 4.37 32.69
N ILE A 47 -28.67 5.37 32.60
CA ILE A 47 -28.61 6.27 31.44
C ILE A 47 -28.30 5.47 30.17
N ALA A 48 -27.31 4.59 30.23
CA ALA A 48 -26.89 3.78 29.10
C ALA A 48 -28.01 2.89 28.56
N TRP A 49 -28.76 2.23 29.45
CA TRP A 49 -29.89 1.41 29.07
C TRP A 49 -31.07 2.23 28.53
N ALA A 50 -31.36 3.38 29.14
CA ALA A 50 -32.39 4.28 28.64
C ALA A 50 -32.09 4.70 27.20
N LEU A 51 -30.86 5.15 26.92
CA LEU A 51 -30.52 5.78 25.64
C LEU A 51 -30.03 4.80 24.57
N GLY A 52 -29.27 3.78 24.95
CA GLY A 52 -28.60 2.86 24.04
C GLY A 52 -29.43 1.65 23.59
N GLY A 53 -30.67 1.51 24.07
CA GLY A 53 -31.54 0.41 23.67
C GLY A 53 -31.23 -0.90 24.42
N ASP A 54 -31.76 -2.03 23.89
CA ASP A 54 -31.65 -3.34 24.55
C ASP A 54 -30.22 -3.89 24.58
N ARG A 55 -29.30 -3.34 23.77
CA ARG A 55 -27.88 -3.68 23.80
C ARG A 55 -27.23 -3.38 25.17
N PHE A 56 -27.73 -2.36 25.86
CA PHE A 56 -27.24 -1.93 27.17
C PHE A 56 -28.16 -2.38 28.31
N LYS A 57 -29.12 -3.28 28.02
CA LYS A 57 -30.00 -3.85 29.05
C LYS A 57 -29.16 -4.68 30.02
N PRO A 58 -29.17 -4.37 31.33
CA PRO A 58 -28.52 -5.23 32.32
C PRO A 58 -29.13 -6.63 32.28
N SER A 59 -28.30 -7.66 32.47
CA SER A 59 -28.77 -9.05 32.59
C SER A 59 -29.79 -9.21 33.72
N GLN A 60 -29.58 -8.48 34.82
CA GLN A 60 -30.51 -8.34 35.93
C GLN A 60 -30.78 -6.85 36.18
N PRO A 61 -31.83 -6.27 35.58
CA PRO A 61 -32.11 -4.84 35.71
C PRO A 61 -32.82 -4.50 37.03
N HIS A 62 -33.53 -5.44 37.65
CA HIS A 62 -34.23 -5.23 38.91
C HIS A 62 -33.25 -5.04 40.07
N ARG A 63 -33.61 -4.17 41.02
CA ARG A 63 -32.92 -4.09 42.30
C ARG A 63 -33.17 -5.35 43.12
N GLU A 64 -32.09 -5.95 43.61
CA GLU A 64 -32.15 -7.12 44.47
C GLU A 64 -32.99 -6.83 45.72
N GLY A 65 -34.00 -7.68 45.98
CA GLY A 65 -34.94 -7.51 47.08
C GLY A 65 -36.09 -6.51 46.85
N SER A 66 -36.18 -5.86 45.69
CA SER A 66 -37.32 -4.99 45.35
C SER A 66 -38.46 -5.78 44.69
N VAL A 67 -39.70 -5.49 45.09
CA VAL A 67 -40.92 -6.02 44.47
C VAL A 67 -41.42 -5.16 43.30
N ASN A 68 -40.84 -3.96 43.14
CA ASN A 68 -41.24 -3.00 42.13
C ASN A 68 -40.42 -3.15 40.85
N ASP A 69 -41.08 -2.95 39.71
CA ASP A 69 -40.41 -2.95 38.41
C ASP A 69 -39.48 -1.73 38.24
N PRO A 70 -38.39 -1.86 37.47
CA PRO A 70 -37.51 -0.76 37.10
C PRO A 70 -38.27 0.35 36.39
N ARG A 71 -38.02 1.59 36.80
CA ARG A 71 -38.54 2.78 36.12
C ARG A 71 -37.38 3.72 35.81
N LEU A 72 -37.28 4.11 34.55
CA LEU A 72 -36.30 5.07 34.05
C LEU A 72 -37.01 6.15 33.26
N LYS A 73 -36.58 7.39 33.45
CA LYS A 73 -36.97 8.53 32.63
C LYS A 73 -35.76 9.42 32.40
N VAL A 74 -35.44 9.67 31.14
CA VAL A 74 -34.38 10.58 30.72
C VAL A 74 -34.98 11.66 29.83
N GLU A 75 -34.69 12.91 30.16
CA GLU A 75 -35.07 14.07 29.36
C GLU A 75 -33.85 14.60 28.63
N LEU A 76 -34.01 14.92 27.34
CA LEU A 76 -32.96 15.44 26.49
C LEU A 76 -33.22 16.91 26.13
N SER A 77 -32.16 17.68 25.87
CA SER A 77 -32.22 19.11 25.57
C SER A 77 -33.02 19.48 24.31
N ASN A 78 -33.17 18.53 23.37
CA ASN A 78 -34.02 18.68 22.20
C ASN A 78 -35.51 18.37 22.47
N GLY A 79 -35.88 18.14 23.74
CA GLY A 79 -37.23 17.86 24.20
C GLY A 79 -37.69 16.41 24.03
N LEU A 80 -36.79 15.49 23.63
CA LEU A 80 -37.10 14.06 23.66
C LEU A 80 -37.16 13.57 25.11
N VAL A 81 -38.21 12.82 25.42
CA VAL A 81 -38.36 12.13 26.71
C VAL A 81 -38.32 10.62 26.48
N VAL A 82 -37.37 9.96 27.11
CA VAL A 82 -37.13 8.51 27.00
C VAL A 82 -37.55 7.86 28.30
N GLU A 83 -38.60 7.06 28.27
CA GLU A 83 -39.12 6.33 29.42
C GLU A 83 -38.93 4.82 29.22
N ARG A 84 -38.54 4.11 30.29
CA ARG A 84 -38.64 2.65 30.38
C ARG A 84 -39.39 2.29 31.65
N SER A 85 -40.48 1.54 31.51
CA SER A 85 -41.32 1.17 32.66
C SER A 85 -42.11 -0.12 32.44
N GLY A 86 -42.67 -0.64 33.52
CA GLY A 86 -43.47 -1.87 33.58
C GLY A 86 -42.62 -3.15 33.61
N LYS A 87 -43.31 -4.30 33.66
CA LYS A 87 -42.70 -5.64 33.85
C LYS A 87 -41.59 -6.00 32.86
N ASN A 88 -41.67 -5.48 31.64
CA ASN A 88 -40.67 -5.74 30.59
C ASN A 88 -39.73 -4.54 30.37
N SER A 89 -39.90 -3.46 31.14
CA SER A 89 -39.20 -2.17 30.98
C SER A 89 -39.28 -1.66 29.53
N ALA A 90 -40.51 -1.62 29.01
CA ALA A 90 -40.78 -1.28 27.63
C ALA A 90 -40.35 0.16 27.33
N LEU A 91 -39.66 0.35 26.20
CA LEU A 91 -39.20 1.66 25.76
C LEU A 91 -40.38 2.49 25.23
N LYS A 92 -40.48 3.73 25.70
CA LYS A 92 -41.36 4.76 25.16
C LYS A 92 -40.53 6.02 24.95
N VAL A 93 -40.34 6.40 23.70
CA VAL A 93 -39.73 7.69 23.34
C VAL A 93 -40.86 8.64 22.93
N THR A 94 -40.88 9.83 23.51
CA THR A 94 -41.87 10.87 23.22
C THR A 94 -41.16 12.09 22.69
N ASP A 95 -41.64 12.64 21.56
CA ASP A 95 -41.10 13.86 20.97
C ASP A 95 -41.70 15.14 21.60
N PRO A 96 -41.14 16.33 21.30
CA PRO A 96 -41.66 17.59 21.85
C PRO A 96 -43.11 17.90 21.47
N SER A 97 -43.65 17.25 20.43
CA SER A 97 -45.05 17.37 20.01
C SER A 97 -45.99 16.39 20.74
N GLY A 98 -45.45 15.56 21.63
CA GLY A 98 -46.19 14.54 22.37
C GLY A 98 -46.43 13.24 21.59
N LYS A 99 -45.85 13.08 20.39
CA LYS A 99 -46.00 11.86 19.60
C LYS A 99 -44.95 10.83 19.99
N ARG A 100 -45.32 9.56 19.86
CA ARG A 100 -44.39 8.44 20.07
C ARG A 100 -43.36 8.41 18.95
N ALA A 101 -42.09 8.44 19.33
CA ALA A 101 -40.95 8.21 18.45
C ALA A 101 -40.37 6.80 18.68
N GLY A 102 -39.62 6.31 17.70
CA GLY A 102 -38.89 5.04 17.80
C GLY A 102 -37.44 5.23 18.25
N GLN A 103 -36.78 4.14 18.66
CA GLN A 103 -35.35 4.11 18.98
C GLN A 103 -34.47 4.61 17.82
N GLN A 104 -34.92 4.49 16.56
CA GLN A 104 -34.20 5.00 15.39
C GLN A 104 -34.00 6.53 15.45
N LEU A 105 -34.99 7.28 15.91
CA LEU A 105 -34.85 8.73 16.08
C LEU A 105 -33.81 9.03 17.17
N LEU A 106 -33.85 8.29 18.28
CA LEU A 106 -32.90 8.44 19.38
C LEU A 106 -31.46 8.14 18.93
N ASN A 107 -31.28 7.06 18.15
CA ASN A 107 -29.98 6.66 17.59
C ASN A 107 -29.40 7.70 16.61
N SER A 108 -30.20 8.62 16.07
CA SER A 108 -29.69 9.71 15.22
C SER A 108 -28.95 10.78 16.02
N PHE A 109 -29.27 10.94 17.31
CA PHE A 109 -28.69 11.95 18.20
C PHE A 109 -27.68 11.39 19.20
N VAL A 110 -27.78 10.10 19.52
CA VAL A 110 -26.94 9.45 20.52
C VAL A 110 -25.85 8.62 19.85
N GLU A 111 -24.61 8.73 20.35
CA GLU A 111 -23.48 7.89 19.94
C GLU A 111 -23.29 6.72 20.91
N GLN A 112 -23.04 5.51 20.40
CA GLN A 112 -22.89 4.33 21.26
C GLN A 112 -21.60 4.42 22.09
N LEU A 113 -20.52 4.96 21.53
CA LEU A 113 -19.28 5.15 22.28
C LEU A 113 -19.40 6.24 23.36
N ALA A 114 -20.33 7.19 23.21
CA ALA A 114 -20.62 8.18 24.25
C ALA A 114 -21.34 7.57 25.46
N ILE A 115 -22.06 6.46 25.25
CA ILE A 115 -22.73 5.72 26.31
C ILE A 115 -21.79 4.72 26.98
N ASP A 116 -20.81 4.18 26.23
CA ASP A 116 -19.90 3.13 26.68
C ASP A 116 -18.48 3.40 26.19
N LEU A 117 -17.86 4.38 26.84
CA LEU A 117 -16.47 4.75 26.63
C LEU A 117 -15.48 3.62 26.95
N PRO A 118 -15.69 2.79 28.01
CA PRO A 118 -14.83 1.63 28.28
C PRO A 118 -14.66 0.70 27.08
N ARG A 119 -15.72 0.44 26.32
CA ARG A 119 -15.63 -0.39 25.13
C ARG A 119 -14.74 0.20 24.03
N PHE A 120 -14.67 1.53 23.90
CA PHE A 120 -13.68 2.16 23.01
C PHE A 120 -12.26 1.93 23.54
N MET A 121 -12.03 2.14 24.84
CA MET A 121 -10.71 1.95 25.46
C MET A 121 -10.19 0.51 25.35
N GLU A 122 -11.09 -0.48 25.40
CA GLU A 122 -10.77 -1.90 25.30
C GLU A 122 -10.65 -2.42 23.85
N SER A 123 -11.01 -1.61 22.85
CA SER A 123 -10.91 -1.99 21.43
C SER A 123 -9.45 -2.20 20.98
N SER A 124 -9.23 -2.87 19.87
CA SER A 124 -7.88 -3.07 19.36
C SER A 124 -7.23 -1.74 18.91
N PRO A 125 -5.88 -1.60 18.93
CA PRO A 125 -5.20 -0.39 18.44
C PRO A 125 -5.63 0.01 17.01
N LYS A 126 -5.85 -1.00 16.16
CA LYS A 126 -6.34 -0.81 14.79
C LYS A 126 -7.75 -0.22 14.74
N GLU A 127 -8.66 -0.68 15.59
CA GLU A 127 -10.04 -0.13 15.66
C GLU A 127 -10.04 1.30 16.20
N LYS A 128 -9.19 1.60 17.19
CA LYS A 128 -9.02 2.97 17.71
C LYS A 128 -8.53 3.92 16.63
N ALA A 129 -7.46 3.54 15.92
CA ALA A 129 -6.91 4.34 14.83
C ALA A 129 -7.93 4.50 13.69
N LYS A 130 -8.65 3.43 13.31
CA LYS A 130 -9.72 3.52 12.32
C LYS A 130 -10.81 4.52 12.73
N THR A 131 -11.30 4.44 13.96
CA THR A 131 -12.29 5.39 14.49
C THR A 131 -11.77 6.82 14.41
N MET A 132 -10.50 7.04 14.74
CA MET A 132 -9.87 8.36 14.62
C MET A 132 -9.80 8.86 13.17
N LEU A 133 -9.48 7.99 12.22
CA LEU A 133 -9.44 8.35 10.81
C LEU A 133 -10.83 8.66 10.23
N GLU A 134 -11.86 7.99 10.74
CA GLU A 134 -13.27 8.31 10.45
C GLU A 134 -13.63 9.70 10.99
N VAL A 135 -13.22 10.04 12.22
CA VAL A 135 -13.42 11.37 12.84
C VAL A 135 -12.78 12.48 12.01
N ILE A 136 -11.56 12.27 11.53
CA ILE A 136 -10.82 13.24 10.74
C ILE A 136 -11.37 13.36 9.30
N GLY A 137 -12.15 12.38 8.84
CA GLY A 137 -12.70 12.36 7.48
C GLY A 137 -11.69 11.99 6.39
N VAL A 138 -10.51 11.48 6.77
CA VAL A 138 -9.42 11.15 5.84
C VAL A 138 -9.21 9.64 5.64
N GLY A 139 -10.05 8.80 6.25
CA GLY A 139 -9.87 7.35 6.24
C GLY A 139 -9.80 6.71 4.85
N GLU A 140 -10.65 7.12 3.91
CA GLU A 140 -10.62 6.59 2.53
C GLU A 140 -9.37 7.01 1.77
N GLU A 141 -8.96 8.27 1.92
CA GLU A 141 -7.76 8.79 1.26
C GLU A 141 -6.49 8.16 1.83
N LEU A 142 -6.42 8.01 3.16
CA LEU A 142 -5.31 7.33 3.81
C LEU A 142 -5.20 5.88 3.34
N TYR A 143 -6.33 5.15 3.28
CA TYR A 143 -6.33 3.78 2.78
C TYR A 143 -5.87 3.68 1.33
N ARG A 144 -6.27 4.62 0.47
CA ARG A 144 -5.80 4.70 -0.92
C ARG A 144 -4.29 4.93 -0.99
N LEU A 145 -3.77 5.86 -0.19
CA LEU A 145 -2.32 6.16 -0.13
C LEU A 145 -1.50 4.98 0.42
N GLU A 146 -2.00 4.27 1.43
CA GLU A 146 -1.37 3.04 1.95
C GLU A 146 -1.33 1.93 0.91
N ALA A 147 -2.42 1.74 0.15
CA ALA A 147 -2.46 0.77 -0.93
C ALA A 147 -1.48 1.14 -2.07
N ALA A 148 -1.39 2.42 -2.42
CA ALA A 148 -0.45 2.93 -3.42
C ALA A 148 1.00 2.76 -2.96
N GLU A 149 1.33 3.13 -1.72
CA GLU A 149 2.67 2.94 -1.15
C GLU A 149 3.07 1.46 -1.17
N ARG A 150 2.18 0.57 -0.70
CA ARG A 150 2.45 -0.86 -0.66
C ARG A 150 2.71 -1.42 -2.06
N LYS A 151 1.89 -1.05 -3.03
CA LYS A 151 2.07 -1.47 -4.43
C LYS A 151 3.42 -0.98 -4.99
N ALA A 152 3.74 0.30 -4.82
CA ALA A 152 5.00 0.86 -5.31
C ALA A 152 6.22 0.23 -4.61
N TYR A 153 6.11 -0.07 -3.31
CA TYR A 153 7.15 -0.75 -2.54
C TYR A 153 7.40 -2.18 -3.03
N ASP A 154 6.34 -2.94 -3.26
CA ASP A 154 6.42 -4.32 -3.75
C ASP A 154 7.04 -4.35 -5.16
N GLU A 155 6.59 -3.46 -6.06
CA GLU A 155 7.16 -3.30 -7.40
C GLU A 155 8.63 -2.86 -7.34
N ARG A 156 8.98 -1.90 -6.48
CA ARG A 156 10.37 -1.44 -6.30
C ARG A 156 11.29 -2.59 -5.89
N THR A 157 10.81 -3.44 -4.98
CA THR A 157 11.58 -4.58 -4.47
C THR A 157 11.86 -5.59 -5.59
N ALA A 158 10.86 -5.87 -6.43
CA ALA A 158 11.02 -6.73 -7.59
C ALA A 158 11.98 -6.14 -8.63
N VAL A 159 11.79 -4.86 -9.01
CA VAL A 159 12.64 -4.16 -9.98
C VAL A 159 14.09 -4.08 -9.49
N GLY A 160 14.32 -3.74 -8.22
CA GLY A 160 15.67 -3.69 -7.66
C GLY A 160 16.36 -5.06 -7.62
N THR A 161 15.59 -6.15 -7.52
CA THR A 161 16.14 -7.51 -7.62
C THR A 161 16.53 -7.84 -9.06
N MET A 162 15.67 -7.50 -10.04
CA MET A 162 15.95 -7.68 -11.47
C MET A 162 17.15 -6.84 -11.92
N GLU A 163 17.24 -5.59 -11.44
CA GLU A 163 18.33 -4.66 -11.72
C GLU A 163 19.68 -5.26 -11.29
N ARG A 164 19.79 -5.70 -10.03
CA ARG A 164 21.02 -6.33 -9.51
C ARG A 164 21.40 -7.59 -10.28
N GLN A 165 20.43 -8.44 -10.61
CA GLN A 165 20.68 -9.66 -11.39
C GLN A 165 21.18 -9.33 -12.79
N LYS A 166 20.54 -8.36 -13.48
CA LYS A 166 20.93 -7.96 -14.84
C LYS A 166 22.29 -7.28 -14.85
N ARG A 167 22.59 -6.44 -13.87
CA ARG A 167 23.88 -5.76 -13.75
C ARG A 167 25.01 -6.75 -13.47
N ALA A 168 24.81 -7.67 -12.52
CA ALA A 168 25.77 -8.74 -12.23
C ALA A 168 26.04 -9.60 -13.48
N LEU A 169 24.98 -10.00 -14.20
CA LEU A 169 25.12 -10.74 -15.45
C LEU A 169 25.95 -9.95 -16.48
N ALA A 170 25.68 -8.65 -16.65
CA ALA A 170 26.41 -7.80 -17.59
C ALA A 170 27.89 -7.58 -17.19
N GLU A 171 28.18 -7.57 -15.89
CA GLU A 171 29.55 -7.48 -15.37
C GLU A 171 30.36 -8.75 -15.64
N GLU A 172 29.71 -9.92 -15.64
CA GLU A 172 30.31 -11.23 -15.95
C GLU A 172 30.52 -11.47 -17.46
N MET A 173 29.92 -10.66 -18.33
CA MET A 173 30.04 -10.81 -19.78
C MET A 173 31.45 -10.46 -20.29
N PRO A 174 31.96 -11.16 -21.32
CA PRO A 174 33.24 -10.84 -21.94
C PRO A 174 33.31 -9.39 -22.39
N PHE A 175 34.45 -8.76 -22.16
CA PHE A 175 34.72 -7.40 -22.59
C PHE A 175 36.16 -7.27 -23.05
N ASP A 176 36.33 -6.78 -24.27
CA ASP A 176 37.63 -6.48 -24.84
C ASP A 176 37.78 -4.95 -25.00
N PRO A 177 38.66 -4.29 -24.23
CA PRO A 177 38.83 -2.83 -24.31
C PRO A 177 39.45 -2.36 -25.64
N ASP A 178 40.09 -3.25 -26.39
CA ASP A 178 40.82 -2.92 -27.62
C ASP A 178 39.98 -3.16 -28.89
N ALA A 179 38.78 -3.73 -28.75
CA ALA A 179 37.88 -3.96 -29.89
C ALA A 179 37.21 -2.65 -30.38
N PRO A 180 37.10 -2.44 -31.71
CA PRO A 180 36.49 -1.24 -32.28
C PRO A 180 34.98 -1.13 -31.95
N ALA A 181 34.42 0.06 -32.03
CA ALA A 181 33.00 0.30 -31.70
C ALA A 181 32.02 -0.31 -32.74
N GLU A 182 32.47 -0.44 -33.99
CA GLU A 182 31.68 -0.94 -35.12
C GLU A 182 32.40 -2.12 -35.81
N PRO A 183 31.65 -3.08 -36.39
CA PRO A 183 32.22 -4.22 -37.08
C PRO A 183 33.10 -3.81 -38.25
N VAL A 184 34.24 -4.48 -38.42
CA VAL A 184 35.13 -4.27 -39.57
C VAL A 184 34.54 -5.00 -40.78
N SER A 185 34.42 -4.29 -41.91
CA SER A 185 33.80 -4.81 -43.13
C SER A 185 34.69 -5.85 -43.83
N ALA A 186 34.28 -7.12 -43.79
CA ALA A 186 34.92 -8.21 -44.55
C ALA A 186 34.60 -8.19 -46.06
N ALA A 187 33.80 -7.22 -46.52
CA ALA A 187 33.27 -7.21 -47.89
C ALA A 187 34.33 -6.93 -48.96
N GLU A 188 35.39 -6.18 -48.64
CA GLU A 188 36.48 -5.88 -49.58
C GLU A 188 37.44 -7.06 -49.71
N ALA A 189 37.90 -7.63 -48.58
CA ALA A 189 38.74 -8.82 -48.56
C ALA A 189 38.04 -10.06 -49.18
N ALA A 190 36.73 -10.21 -48.98
CA ALA A 190 35.97 -11.30 -49.60
C ALA A 190 35.84 -11.16 -51.13
N ARG A 191 35.74 -9.93 -51.65
CA ARG A 191 35.73 -9.68 -53.11
C ARG A 191 37.09 -9.98 -53.73
N GLU A 192 38.15 -9.54 -53.08
CA GLU A 192 39.54 -9.80 -53.52
C GLU A 192 39.82 -11.31 -53.60
N LYS A 193 39.39 -12.09 -52.60
CA LYS A 193 39.48 -13.55 -52.62
C LYS A 193 38.71 -14.19 -53.78
N ALA A 194 37.50 -13.70 -54.08
CA ALA A 194 36.68 -14.22 -55.17
C ALA A 194 37.33 -13.97 -56.54
N GLU A 195 37.91 -12.79 -56.75
CA GLU A 195 38.62 -12.42 -57.98
C GLU A 195 39.91 -13.25 -58.17
N ILE A 196 40.64 -13.55 -57.09
CA ILE A 196 41.82 -14.43 -57.14
C ILE A 196 41.42 -15.87 -57.50
N ILE A 197 40.35 -16.40 -56.90
CA ILE A 197 39.83 -17.74 -57.20
C ILE A 197 39.41 -17.84 -58.67
N GLU A 198 38.73 -16.83 -59.20
CA GLU A 198 38.29 -16.80 -60.61
C GLU A 198 39.49 -16.77 -61.57
N ARG A 199 40.51 -15.95 -61.28
CA ARG A 199 41.76 -15.91 -62.07
C ARG A 199 42.52 -17.23 -62.04
N ASN A 200 42.62 -17.88 -60.88
CA ASN A 200 43.28 -19.17 -60.74
C ASN A 200 42.53 -20.31 -61.44
N ALA A 201 41.19 -20.31 -61.39
CA ALA A 201 40.36 -21.28 -62.11
C ALA A 201 40.53 -21.17 -63.63
N ALA A 202 40.56 -19.95 -64.17
CA ALA A 202 40.80 -19.71 -65.60
C ALA A 202 42.20 -20.22 -66.03
N LEU A 203 43.22 -19.97 -65.22
CA LEU A 203 44.59 -20.44 -65.51
C LEU A 203 44.71 -21.97 -65.49
N ALA A 204 44.03 -22.63 -64.56
CA ALA A 204 43.99 -24.10 -64.48
C ALA A 204 43.30 -24.72 -65.72
N GLN A 205 42.23 -24.08 -66.21
CA GLN A 205 41.52 -24.53 -67.42
C GLN A 205 42.40 -24.42 -68.67
N GLU A 206 43.13 -23.31 -68.82
CA GLU A 206 44.05 -23.13 -69.95
C GLU A 206 45.21 -24.14 -69.90
N ARG A 207 45.72 -24.46 -68.71
CA ARG A 207 46.75 -25.47 -68.53
C ARG A 207 46.26 -26.89 -68.87
N ALA A 208 45.05 -27.25 -68.46
CA ALA A 208 44.45 -28.54 -68.80
C ALA A 208 44.22 -28.72 -70.32
N LYS A 209 43.89 -27.64 -71.04
CA LYS A 209 43.80 -27.65 -72.52
C LYS A 209 45.18 -27.89 -73.15
N ALA A 210 46.22 -27.23 -72.63
CA ALA A 210 47.59 -27.41 -73.11
C ALA A 210 48.09 -28.86 -72.93
N ASP A 211 47.84 -29.45 -71.76
CA ASP A 211 48.23 -30.85 -71.48
C ASP A 211 47.43 -31.85 -72.35
N GLY A 212 46.14 -31.58 -72.60
CA GLY A 212 45.29 -32.39 -73.47
C GLY A 212 45.73 -32.40 -74.94
N ILE A 213 46.38 -31.35 -75.41
CA ILE A 213 46.97 -31.30 -76.75
C ILE A 213 48.21 -32.20 -76.82
N GLY A 214 49.02 -32.26 -75.76
CA GLY A 214 50.18 -33.15 -75.67
C GLY A 214 49.80 -34.64 -75.78
N ALA A 215 48.82 -35.08 -75.00
CA ALA A 215 48.34 -36.46 -75.05
C ALA A 215 47.78 -36.87 -76.43
N ARG A 216 47.23 -35.90 -77.18
CA ARG A 216 46.71 -36.12 -78.53
C ARG A 216 47.83 -36.26 -79.57
N MET A 217 48.98 -35.63 -79.33
CA MET A 217 50.17 -35.80 -80.17
C MET A 217 50.76 -37.20 -80.03
N ASP A 218 50.87 -37.72 -78.80
CA ASP A 218 51.42 -39.06 -78.53
C ASP A 218 50.52 -40.17 -79.11
N ALA A 219 49.20 -39.97 -79.10
CA ALA A 219 48.25 -40.88 -79.72
C ALA A 219 48.43 -40.92 -81.26
N VAL A 220 48.59 -39.77 -81.90
CA VAL A 220 48.83 -39.67 -83.35
C VAL A 220 50.20 -40.24 -83.74
N GLU A 221 51.21 -40.14 -82.87
CA GLU A 221 52.54 -40.74 -83.10
C GLU A 221 52.49 -42.28 -83.05
N ASN A 222 51.67 -42.86 -82.18
CA ASN A 222 51.44 -44.31 -82.17
C ASN A 222 50.63 -44.77 -83.39
N ASP A 223 49.63 -44.00 -83.82
CA ASP A 223 48.88 -44.25 -85.05
C ASP A 223 49.80 -44.18 -86.30
N MET A 224 50.83 -43.32 -86.27
CA MET A 224 51.82 -43.23 -87.35
C MET A 224 52.67 -44.50 -87.51
N ALA A 225 53.02 -45.19 -86.42
CA ALA A 225 53.79 -46.44 -86.48
C ALA A 225 52.99 -47.60 -87.12
N GLU A 226 51.66 -47.60 -86.98
CA GLU A 226 50.78 -48.59 -87.60
C GLU A 226 50.54 -48.31 -89.08
N VAL A 227 50.61 -47.04 -89.49
CA VAL A 227 50.44 -46.59 -90.88
C VAL A 227 51.69 -46.82 -91.74
N ASP A 228 52.89 -46.94 -91.16
CA ASP A 228 54.13 -47.30 -91.88
C ASP A 228 54.04 -48.68 -92.60
N SER A 229 53.17 -49.56 -92.10
CA SER A 229 52.82 -50.85 -92.74
C SER A 229 52.01 -50.69 -94.05
N GLN A 230 51.29 -49.57 -94.21
CA GLN A 230 50.31 -49.35 -95.29
C GLN A 230 50.82 -48.43 -96.42
N MET A 231 52.08 -47.96 -96.33
CA MET A 231 52.68 -46.89 -97.15
C MET A 231 52.88 -47.13 -98.65
N ALA A 232 52.44 -48.25 -99.24
CA ALA A 232 52.56 -48.45 -100.69
C ALA A 232 51.47 -47.71 -101.52
N ARG A 233 50.40 -47.17 -100.91
CA ARG A 233 49.24 -46.61 -101.65
C ARG A 233 48.89 -45.14 -101.42
N LEU A 234 49.52 -44.43 -100.47
CA LEU A 234 49.01 -43.16 -99.93
C LEU A 234 49.92 -41.93 -100.12
N ALA A 235 50.78 -41.94 -101.13
CA ALA A 235 51.73 -40.85 -101.41
C ALA A 235 51.06 -39.49 -101.71
N GLU A 236 49.80 -39.46 -102.16
CA GLU A 236 49.09 -38.23 -102.52
C GLU A 236 48.32 -37.60 -101.35
N GLN A 237 47.91 -38.37 -100.33
CA GLN A 237 47.29 -37.82 -99.12
C GLN A 237 48.30 -37.15 -98.18
N LYS A 238 49.58 -37.54 -98.25
CA LYS A 238 50.68 -37.04 -97.42
C LYS A 238 50.83 -35.51 -97.48
N GLU A 239 50.63 -34.91 -98.64
CA GLU A 239 50.91 -33.49 -98.81
C GLU A 239 49.79 -32.56 -98.32
N ARG A 240 48.57 -33.07 -98.16
CA ARG A 240 47.51 -32.34 -97.44
C ARG A 240 47.73 -32.36 -95.93
N MET A 241 48.09 -33.52 -95.37
CA MET A 241 48.31 -33.68 -93.93
C MET A 241 49.55 -32.92 -93.44
N ARG A 242 50.58 -32.79 -94.28
CA ARG A 242 51.78 -31.99 -93.98
C ARG A 242 51.45 -30.51 -93.75
N LEU A 243 50.59 -29.93 -94.58
CA LEU A 243 50.16 -28.53 -94.45
C LEU A 243 49.30 -28.29 -93.21
N GLU A 244 48.52 -29.30 -92.79
CA GLU A 244 47.66 -29.25 -91.60
C GLU A 244 48.48 -29.39 -90.30
N LEU A 245 49.51 -30.24 -90.31
CA LEU A 245 50.48 -30.37 -89.21
C LEU A 245 51.29 -29.08 -88.99
N GLU A 246 51.73 -28.44 -90.08
CA GLU A 246 52.45 -27.17 -90.03
C GLU A 246 51.57 -26.00 -89.55
N ALA A 247 50.24 -26.08 -89.71
CA ALA A 247 49.31 -25.10 -89.15
C ALA A 247 49.14 -25.29 -87.63
N MET A 248 48.94 -26.53 -87.17
CA MET A 248 48.79 -26.83 -85.74
C MET A 248 50.08 -26.61 -84.92
N ALA A 249 51.26 -26.86 -85.50
CA ALA A 249 52.54 -26.55 -84.86
C ALA A 249 52.74 -25.04 -84.61
N ARG A 250 52.24 -24.20 -85.54
CA ARG A 250 52.31 -22.73 -85.40
C ARG A 250 51.33 -22.18 -84.36
N GLU A 251 50.18 -22.82 -84.19
CA GLU A 251 49.20 -22.47 -83.16
C GLU A 251 49.71 -22.86 -81.75
N ARG A 252 50.36 -24.02 -81.62
CA ARG A 252 51.01 -24.49 -80.38
C ARG A 252 52.09 -23.53 -79.88
N SER A 253 52.99 -23.07 -80.75
CA SER A 253 54.05 -22.14 -80.34
C SER A 253 53.48 -20.80 -79.88
N ARG A 254 52.41 -20.29 -80.52
CA ARG A 254 51.75 -19.04 -80.12
C ARG A 254 51.04 -19.13 -78.77
N MET A 255 50.47 -20.28 -78.41
CA MET A 255 49.82 -20.47 -77.10
C MET A 255 50.82 -20.74 -75.97
N MET A 256 51.94 -21.41 -76.24
CA MET A 256 53.00 -21.65 -75.24
C MET A 256 53.75 -20.38 -74.83
N GLU A 257 53.97 -19.44 -75.75
CA GLU A 257 54.59 -18.13 -75.45
C GLU A 257 53.73 -17.23 -74.56
N GLY A 258 52.40 -17.47 -74.50
CA GLY A 258 51.47 -16.74 -73.62
C GLY A 258 51.45 -17.23 -72.16
N LEU A 259 52.11 -18.36 -71.85
CA LEU A 259 52.07 -19.02 -70.54
C LEU A 259 53.34 -18.83 -69.71
N SER A 260 54.44 -18.36 -70.30
CA SER A 260 55.68 -18.07 -69.57
C SER A 260 55.66 -16.64 -69.01
N GLY A 261 55.16 -16.48 -67.77
CA GLY A 261 55.26 -15.22 -67.04
C GLY A 261 54.25 -14.98 -65.90
N ARG A 262 53.30 -15.89 -65.65
CA ARG A 262 52.30 -15.74 -64.58
C ARG A 262 52.26 -16.97 -63.68
N ALA A 263 52.54 -16.78 -62.39
CA ALA A 263 52.35 -17.78 -61.34
C ALA A 263 50.95 -17.62 -60.73
N MET A 264 50.40 -18.69 -60.14
CA MET A 264 49.18 -18.61 -59.33
C MET A 264 49.44 -17.71 -58.12
N GLU A 265 48.48 -16.85 -57.80
CA GLU A 265 48.53 -15.99 -56.61
C GLU A 265 48.12 -16.80 -55.36
N ASP A 266 48.82 -16.58 -54.25
CA ASP A 266 48.61 -17.25 -52.96
C ASP A 266 47.49 -16.54 -52.17
N THR A 267 46.48 -17.28 -51.71
CA THR A 267 45.36 -16.74 -50.92
C THR A 267 45.64 -16.69 -49.42
N ALA A 268 46.78 -17.22 -48.96
CA ALA A 268 47.08 -17.37 -47.54
C ALA A 268 47.07 -16.04 -46.76
N GLU A 269 47.52 -14.94 -47.36
CA GLU A 269 47.51 -13.61 -46.72
C GLU A 269 46.08 -13.05 -46.56
N VAL A 270 45.20 -13.31 -47.54
CA VAL A 270 43.79 -12.90 -47.49
C VAL A 270 43.01 -13.76 -46.50
N ASP A 271 43.34 -15.04 -46.40
CA ASP A 271 42.75 -15.96 -45.41
C ASP A 271 43.12 -15.56 -43.96
N ALA A 272 44.38 -15.18 -43.73
CA ALA A 272 44.83 -14.70 -42.42
C ALA A 272 44.14 -13.38 -42.02
N LEU A 273 43.93 -12.46 -42.97
CA LEU A 273 43.21 -11.21 -42.74
C LEU A 273 41.72 -11.44 -42.42
N LEU A 274 41.08 -12.41 -43.08
CA LEU A 274 39.68 -12.77 -42.79
C LEU A 274 39.52 -13.39 -41.40
N GLU A 275 40.45 -14.26 -40.99
CA GLU A 275 40.45 -14.82 -39.63
C GLU A 275 40.64 -13.73 -38.56
N GLU A 276 41.52 -12.77 -38.80
CA GLU A 276 41.73 -11.63 -37.89
C GLU A 276 40.47 -10.75 -37.79
N ILE A 277 39.82 -10.45 -38.92
CA ILE A 277 38.55 -9.70 -38.96
C ILE A 277 37.45 -10.45 -38.20
N ASP A 278 37.36 -11.77 -38.32
CA ASP A 278 36.37 -12.58 -37.61
C ASP A 278 36.58 -12.59 -36.09
N ILE A 279 37.84 -12.64 -35.64
CA ILE A 279 38.19 -12.53 -34.21
C ILE A 279 37.83 -11.15 -33.67
N ILE A 280 38.15 -10.09 -34.41
CA ILE A 280 37.81 -8.71 -34.04
C ILE A 280 36.28 -8.57 -33.97
N ASN A 281 35.55 -9.01 -34.99
CA ASN A 281 34.09 -8.91 -35.04
C ASN A 281 33.40 -9.75 -33.96
N ALA A 282 33.98 -10.87 -33.54
CA ALA A 282 33.50 -11.62 -32.39
C ALA A 282 33.57 -10.78 -31.09
N ARG A 283 34.71 -10.13 -30.84
CA ARG A 283 34.90 -9.22 -29.69
C ARG A 283 33.95 -8.02 -29.72
N VAL A 284 33.74 -7.44 -30.91
CA VAL A 284 32.78 -6.33 -31.11
C VAL A 284 31.36 -6.78 -30.73
N ARG A 285 30.94 -7.98 -31.15
CA ARG A 285 29.61 -8.53 -30.80
C ARG A 285 29.47 -8.75 -29.30
N ASP A 286 30.49 -9.28 -28.63
CA ASP A 286 30.47 -9.51 -27.18
C ASP A 286 30.38 -8.18 -26.42
N ASN A 287 31.16 -7.17 -26.82
CA ASN A 287 31.08 -5.82 -26.25
C ASN A 287 29.71 -5.17 -26.46
N GLN A 288 29.11 -5.30 -27.65
CA GLN A 288 27.77 -4.77 -27.93
C GLN A 288 26.69 -5.46 -27.10
N LEU A 289 26.79 -6.78 -26.91
CA LEU A 289 25.87 -7.55 -26.07
C LEU A 289 25.98 -7.12 -24.60
N ARG A 290 27.21 -6.93 -24.10
CA ARG A 290 27.47 -6.40 -22.76
C ARG A 290 26.88 -5.01 -22.58
N LEU A 291 27.11 -4.12 -23.54
CA LEU A 291 26.58 -2.75 -23.50
C LEU A 291 25.04 -2.73 -23.54
N ALA A 292 24.40 -3.63 -24.29
CA ALA A 292 22.96 -3.78 -24.28
C ALA A 292 22.43 -4.23 -22.90
N ALA A 293 23.09 -5.21 -22.28
CA ALA A 293 22.74 -5.68 -20.94
C ALA A 293 22.92 -4.60 -19.86
N ILE A 294 23.96 -3.77 -19.95
CA ILE A 294 24.17 -2.60 -19.07
C ILE A 294 23.05 -1.58 -19.26
N ARG A 295 22.69 -1.23 -20.50
CA ARG A 295 21.59 -0.30 -20.79
C ARG A 295 20.25 -0.79 -20.23
N GLU A 296 19.98 -2.09 -20.31
CA GLU A 296 18.78 -2.67 -19.69
C GLU A 296 18.82 -2.56 -18.16
N ALA A 297 19.96 -2.81 -17.53
CA ALA A 297 20.13 -2.64 -16.08
C ALA A 297 19.97 -1.16 -15.66
N ASP A 298 20.49 -0.22 -16.44
CA ASP A 298 20.30 1.21 -16.21
C ASP A 298 18.84 1.63 -16.33
N GLY A 299 18.12 1.11 -17.33
CA GLY A 299 16.67 1.33 -17.46
C GLY A 299 15.85 0.73 -16.29
N LEU A 300 16.31 -0.37 -15.68
CA LEU A 300 15.71 -0.90 -14.45
C LEU A 300 16.05 -0.03 -13.23
N LYS A 301 17.25 0.53 -13.17
CA LYS A 301 17.65 1.48 -12.13
C LYS A 301 16.81 2.76 -12.15
N GLU A 302 16.57 3.34 -13.33
CA GLU A 302 15.69 4.50 -13.47
C GLU A 302 14.26 4.22 -12.95
N ARG A 303 13.71 3.03 -13.25
CA ARG A 303 12.41 2.61 -12.72
C ARG A 303 12.44 2.42 -11.20
N TYR A 304 13.52 1.87 -10.66
CA TYR A 304 13.70 1.72 -9.21
C TYR A 304 13.71 3.08 -8.50
N ASP A 305 14.44 4.05 -9.05
CA ASP A 305 14.55 5.40 -8.51
C ASP A 305 13.17 6.09 -8.57
N ALA A 306 12.44 6.00 -9.69
CA ALA A 306 11.08 6.51 -9.82
C ALA A 306 10.08 5.87 -8.84
N LEU A 307 10.14 4.55 -8.63
CA LEU A 307 9.29 3.87 -7.64
C LEU A 307 9.67 4.27 -6.20
N THR A 308 10.94 4.57 -5.94
CA THR A 308 11.38 5.11 -4.65
C THR A 308 10.77 6.48 -4.40
N GLU A 309 10.78 7.37 -5.39
CA GLU A 309 10.11 8.68 -5.30
C GLU A 309 8.61 8.53 -5.04
N GLN A 310 7.93 7.58 -5.69
CA GLN A 310 6.50 7.32 -5.47
C GLN A 310 6.21 6.84 -4.03
N VAL A 311 7.05 5.96 -3.48
CA VAL A 311 6.93 5.51 -2.08
C VAL A 311 7.08 6.70 -1.13
N GLU A 312 8.10 7.53 -1.31
CA GLU A 312 8.34 8.70 -0.46
C GLU A 312 7.26 9.78 -0.65
N ALA A 313 6.75 9.97 -1.87
CA ALA A 313 5.62 10.87 -2.13
C ALA A 313 4.36 10.41 -1.39
N ALA A 314 4.01 9.12 -1.48
CA ALA A 314 2.86 8.56 -0.76
C ALA A 314 3.03 8.71 0.76
N ARG A 315 4.23 8.48 1.30
CA ARG A 315 4.52 8.71 2.73
C ARG A 315 4.33 10.16 3.15
N ASN A 316 4.88 11.10 2.38
CA ASN A 316 4.74 12.53 2.65
C ASN A 316 3.30 13.01 2.53
N GLU A 317 2.54 12.46 1.58
CA GLU A 317 1.14 12.81 1.40
C GLU A 317 0.27 12.29 2.55
N LYS A 318 0.54 11.07 3.06
CA LYS A 318 -0.10 10.57 4.28
C LYS A 318 0.21 11.45 5.49
N LEU A 319 1.46 11.88 5.66
CA LEU A 319 1.84 12.79 6.75
C LEU A 319 1.09 14.12 6.65
N ARG A 320 1.04 14.74 5.46
CA ARG A 320 0.27 15.97 5.23
C ARG A 320 -1.22 15.80 5.49
N LEU A 321 -1.78 14.65 5.11
CA LEU A 321 -3.19 14.32 5.34
C LEU A 321 -3.51 14.26 6.83
N LEU A 322 -2.57 13.76 7.65
CA LEU A 322 -2.70 13.70 9.11
C LEU A 322 -2.39 15.04 9.79
N GLU A 323 -1.47 15.85 9.26
CA GLU A 323 -1.13 17.18 9.79
C GLU A 323 -2.19 18.25 9.47
N GLY A 324 -2.82 18.17 8.29
CA GLY A 324 -3.88 19.10 7.86
C GLY A 324 -5.25 18.81 8.51
N ALA A 325 -5.35 17.72 9.26
CA ALA A 325 -6.54 17.29 9.96
C ALA A 325 -6.83 18.18 11.18
N ALA A 326 -8.08 18.63 11.33
CA ALA A 326 -8.54 19.23 12.57
C ALA A 326 -8.72 18.12 13.62
N LEU A 327 -7.66 17.83 14.36
CA LEU A 327 -7.66 16.81 15.42
C LEU A 327 -8.49 17.30 16.62
N PRO A 328 -9.25 16.41 17.28
CA PRO A 328 -10.21 16.78 18.31
C PRO A 328 -9.57 17.16 19.65
N LEU A 329 -8.27 16.92 19.81
CA LEU A 329 -7.50 17.26 21.00
C LEU A 329 -6.09 17.71 20.57
N PRO A 330 -5.53 18.80 21.16
CA PRO A 330 -4.14 19.18 20.92
C PRO A 330 -3.19 18.02 21.25
N GLU A 331 -2.08 17.90 20.53
CA GLU A 331 -1.05 16.85 20.74
C GLU A 331 -1.53 15.40 20.51
N LEU A 332 -2.75 15.18 20.04
CA LEU A 332 -3.26 13.89 19.57
C LEU A 332 -2.83 13.69 18.12
N SER A 333 -2.36 12.50 17.76
CA SER A 333 -1.92 12.15 16.40
C SER A 333 -2.10 10.65 16.12
N VAL A 334 -1.91 10.24 14.88
CA VAL A 334 -1.86 8.84 14.44
C VAL A 334 -0.49 8.56 13.85
N ASP A 335 0.27 7.65 14.45
CA ASP A 335 1.58 7.21 13.94
C ASP A 335 1.56 5.71 13.66
N ALA A 336 2.00 5.31 12.48
CA ALA A 336 2.02 3.91 12.01
C ALA A 336 0.71 3.13 12.23
N GLY A 337 -0.44 3.81 12.19
CA GLY A 337 -1.75 3.20 12.42
C GLY A 337 -2.10 3.00 13.91
N GLU A 338 -1.41 3.67 14.82
CA GLU A 338 -1.69 3.70 16.26
C GLU A 338 -1.95 5.14 16.74
N LEU A 339 -2.84 5.28 17.72
CA LEU A 339 -3.07 6.57 18.39
C LEU A 339 -1.87 6.94 19.24
N THR A 340 -1.43 8.19 19.09
CA THR A 340 -0.41 8.80 19.95
C THR A 340 -0.93 10.10 20.56
N TYR A 341 -0.59 10.35 21.82
CA TYR A 341 -0.95 11.58 22.53
C TYR A 341 0.27 12.03 23.34
N LYS A 342 0.67 13.30 23.20
CA LYS A 342 1.89 13.85 23.83
C LYS A 342 3.14 12.99 23.53
N GLY A 343 3.21 12.44 22.31
CA GLY A 343 4.30 11.58 21.86
C GLY A 343 4.30 10.15 22.43
N ARG A 344 3.27 9.74 23.18
CA ARG A 344 3.15 8.38 23.73
C ARG A 344 2.09 7.58 22.99
N ARG A 345 2.34 6.28 22.79
CA ARG A 345 1.35 5.31 22.31
C ARG A 345 0.31 5.01 23.38
N TRP A 346 -0.81 4.42 22.99
CA TRP A 346 -1.96 4.15 23.86
C TRP A 346 -1.61 3.43 25.17
N ASP A 347 -0.74 2.42 25.11
CA ASP A 347 -0.28 1.63 26.25
C ASP A 347 0.63 2.42 27.22
N GLY A 348 1.28 3.46 26.72
CA GLY A 348 2.09 4.40 27.50
C GLY A 348 1.33 5.60 28.07
N MET A 349 0.04 5.75 27.77
CA MET A 349 -0.81 6.81 28.32
C MET A 349 -1.29 6.45 29.73
N SER A 350 -1.44 7.46 30.59
CA SER A 350 -2.13 7.27 31.87
C SER A 350 -3.63 6.99 31.66
N GLY A 351 -4.30 6.42 32.66
CA GLY A 351 -5.74 6.19 32.60
C GLY A 351 -6.57 7.47 32.40
N SER A 352 -6.15 8.58 33.01
CA SER A 352 -6.77 9.90 32.80
C SER A 352 -6.53 10.45 31.38
N GLU A 353 -5.33 10.24 30.82
CA GLU A 353 -5.01 10.60 29.43
C GLU A 353 -5.86 9.78 28.45
N GLN A 354 -5.99 8.46 28.65
CA GLN A 354 -6.82 7.59 27.82
C GLN A 354 -8.29 8.01 27.86
N LEU A 355 -8.82 8.38 29.03
CA LEU A 355 -10.19 8.86 29.18
C LEU A 355 -10.42 10.19 28.46
N MET A 356 -9.49 11.14 28.58
CA MET A 356 -9.56 12.43 27.91
C MET A 356 -9.49 12.29 26.38
N VAL A 357 -8.55 11.50 25.86
CA VAL A 357 -8.45 11.20 24.42
C VAL A 357 -9.73 10.52 23.92
N SER A 358 -10.24 9.53 24.66
CA SER A 358 -11.49 8.84 24.28
C SER A 358 -12.67 9.80 24.22
N ALA A 359 -12.84 10.67 25.22
CA ALA A 359 -13.92 11.65 25.25
C ALA A 359 -13.83 12.64 24.07
N ALA A 360 -12.63 13.10 23.73
CA ALA A 360 -12.40 14.00 22.61
C ALA A 360 -12.75 13.35 21.25
N ILE A 361 -12.32 12.10 21.05
CA ILE A 361 -12.61 11.33 19.83
C ILE A 361 -14.12 11.11 19.69
N VAL A 362 -14.81 10.70 20.75
CA VAL A 362 -16.26 10.45 20.71
C VAL A 362 -17.05 11.72 20.42
N ARG A 363 -16.68 12.84 21.04
CA ARG A 363 -17.28 14.16 20.75
C ARG A 363 -17.16 14.50 19.27
N ALA A 364 -16.01 14.23 18.67
CA ALA A 364 -15.76 14.58 17.27
C ALA A 364 -16.37 13.58 16.29
N LEU A 365 -16.57 12.32 16.70
CA LEU A 365 -17.25 11.29 15.91
C LEU A 365 -18.71 11.64 15.64
N LYS A 366 -19.40 12.19 16.65
CA LYS A 366 -20.81 12.60 16.51
C LYS A 366 -21.08 13.89 17.25
N PRO A 367 -20.79 15.06 16.65
CA PRO A 367 -20.98 16.36 17.29
C PRO A 367 -22.41 16.66 17.75
N GLN A 368 -23.41 15.94 17.21
CA GLN A 368 -24.81 16.03 17.63
C GLN A 368 -25.09 15.36 18.98
N CYS A 369 -24.21 14.44 19.42
CA CYS A 369 -24.26 13.84 20.75
C CYS A 369 -23.45 14.72 21.71
N GLY A 370 -24.14 15.56 22.47
CA GLY A 370 -23.53 16.58 23.33
C GLY A 370 -23.14 16.10 24.72
N PHE A 371 -23.17 14.78 24.99
CA PHE A 371 -22.80 14.21 26.28
C PHE A 371 -21.89 12.98 26.13
N VAL A 372 -21.10 12.67 27.16
CA VAL A 372 -20.29 11.44 27.28
C VAL A 372 -20.38 10.90 28.72
N LEU A 373 -20.58 9.59 28.85
CA LEU A 373 -20.58 8.89 30.12
C LEU A 373 -19.19 8.35 30.43
N VAL A 374 -18.64 8.71 31.59
CA VAL A 374 -17.26 8.35 31.98
C VAL A 374 -17.25 7.66 33.34
N ASP A 375 -16.96 6.37 33.37
CA ASP A 375 -16.71 5.68 34.64
C ASP A 375 -15.24 5.83 35.07
N LYS A 376 -14.99 5.58 36.36
CA LYS A 376 -13.66 5.53 36.98
C LYS A 376 -12.87 6.84 36.94
N LEU A 377 -13.53 7.96 37.28
CA LEU A 377 -12.87 9.26 37.40
C LEU A 377 -11.89 9.34 38.59
N GLU A 378 -11.82 8.34 39.46
CA GLU A 378 -10.76 8.21 40.47
C GLU A 378 -9.35 8.07 39.88
N GLN A 379 -9.24 7.82 38.56
CA GLN A 379 -7.98 7.85 37.82
C GLN A 379 -7.41 9.27 37.65
N PHE A 380 -8.23 10.30 37.91
CA PHE A 380 -7.81 11.70 37.92
C PHE A 380 -7.46 12.15 39.34
N ASP A 381 -6.31 12.80 39.48
CA ASP A 381 -6.07 13.66 40.62
C ASP A 381 -6.97 14.91 40.54
N PRO A 382 -7.17 15.64 41.66
CA PRO A 382 -8.09 16.79 41.69
C PRO A 382 -7.76 17.88 40.67
N GLN A 383 -6.49 18.13 40.36
CA GLN A 383 -6.10 19.16 39.42
C GLN A 383 -6.44 18.73 37.98
N THR A 384 -6.05 17.53 37.58
CA THR A 384 -6.35 17.01 36.24
C THR A 384 -7.86 16.85 36.03
N LEU A 385 -8.62 16.50 37.08
CA LEU A 385 -10.09 16.43 37.02
C LEU A 385 -10.71 17.81 36.74
N ALA A 386 -10.23 18.86 37.40
CA ALA A 386 -10.69 20.23 37.18
C ALA A 386 -10.28 20.76 35.79
N GLU A 387 -9.10 20.39 35.30
CA GLU A 387 -8.67 20.67 33.92
C GLU A 387 -9.57 19.96 32.90
N PHE A 388 -9.92 18.70 33.15
CA PHE A 388 -10.83 17.93 32.30
C PHE A 388 -12.24 18.53 32.26
N GLY A 389 -12.77 18.99 33.40
CA GLY A 389 -14.04 19.71 33.46
C GLY A 389 -14.02 21.02 32.67
N ARG A 390 -12.98 21.85 32.83
CA ARG A 390 -12.81 23.09 32.05
C ARG A 390 -12.68 22.83 30.55
N TRP A 391 -11.97 21.77 30.16
CA TRP A 391 -11.90 21.36 28.77
C TRP A 391 -13.29 21.00 28.24
N ALA A 392 -14.05 20.17 28.97
CA ALA A 392 -15.42 19.81 28.59
C ALA A 392 -16.33 21.04 28.43
N GLU A 393 -16.24 22.02 29.33
CA GLU A 393 -16.93 23.30 29.19
C GLU A 393 -16.54 24.07 27.92
N SER A 394 -15.23 24.16 27.64
CA SER A 394 -14.74 24.87 26.44
C SER A 394 -15.17 24.20 25.13
N GLU A 395 -15.37 22.88 25.13
CA GLU A 395 -15.84 22.12 23.98
C GLU A 395 -17.37 22.07 23.88
N GLY A 396 -18.09 22.63 24.87
CA GLY A 396 -19.54 22.57 24.97
C GLY A 396 -20.08 21.16 25.23
N LEU A 397 -19.27 20.29 25.85
CA LEU A 397 -19.54 18.88 26.09
C LEU A 397 -20.03 18.65 27.53
N GLN A 398 -21.08 17.84 27.69
CA GLN A 398 -21.55 17.39 29.00
C GLN A 398 -20.90 16.05 29.36
N ILE A 399 -20.11 16.01 30.42
CA ILE A 399 -19.53 14.77 30.93
C ILE A 399 -20.24 14.38 32.21
N ILE A 400 -20.82 13.18 32.24
CA ILE A 400 -21.42 12.61 33.44
C ILE A 400 -20.57 11.42 33.84
N GLY A 401 -19.93 11.50 34.99
CA GLY A 401 -19.04 10.43 35.41
C GLY A 401 -19.08 10.08 36.87
N THR A 402 -18.51 8.93 37.19
CA THR A 402 -18.54 8.36 38.53
C THR A 402 -17.15 8.34 39.15
N ARG A 403 -17.06 8.71 40.43
CA ARG A 403 -15.82 8.76 41.18
C ARG A 403 -16.00 8.13 42.57
N VAL A 404 -14.98 7.44 43.05
CA VAL A 404 -14.94 7.00 44.47
C VAL A 404 -14.51 8.18 45.35
N ALA A 405 -15.46 9.07 45.64
CA ALA A 405 -15.26 10.24 46.49
C ALA A 405 -16.57 10.66 47.16
N ASP A 406 -16.49 11.31 48.31
CA ASP A 406 -17.61 11.94 49.04
C ASP A 406 -17.29 13.41 49.38
N ASP A 407 -16.40 14.02 48.60
CA ASP A 407 -15.91 15.40 48.74
C ASP A 407 -16.72 16.41 47.91
N ASP A 408 -16.28 17.67 47.94
CA ASP A 408 -16.85 18.82 47.24
C ASP A 408 -16.69 18.76 45.71
N THR A 409 -15.92 17.80 45.18
CA THR A 409 -15.81 17.58 43.73
C THR A 409 -17.02 16.83 43.16
N CYS A 410 -17.89 16.30 44.02
CA CYS A 410 -19.08 15.54 43.65
C CYS A 410 -20.31 16.44 43.55
N ALA A 411 -21.04 16.39 42.43
CA ALA A 411 -22.32 17.10 42.29
C ALA A 411 -23.43 16.41 43.10
N ILE A 412 -23.41 15.08 43.13
CA ILE A 412 -24.28 14.26 43.98
C ILE A 412 -23.47 13.12 44.59
N VAL A 413 -23.88 12.64 45.77
CA VAL A 413 -23.28 11.47 46.42
C VAL A 413 -24.33 10.37 46.53
N ILE A 414 -24.02 9.17 46.04
CA ILE A 414 -24.90 8.01 46.13
C ILE A 414 -24.57 7.21 47.38
N GLU A 415 -25.58 7.01 48.23
CA GLU A 415 -25.53 6.17 49.42
C GLU A 415 -26.76 5.24 49.46
N ASP A 416 -26.52 3.93 49.57
CA ASP A 416 -27.52 2.85 49.52
C ASP A 416 -28.48 2.94 48.30
N GLY A 417 -27.95 3.42 47.18
CA GLY A 417 -28.71 3.62 45.95
C GLY A 417 -29.70 4.79 45.99
N VAL A 418 -29.54 5.71 46.92
CA VAL A 418 -30.28 6.98 46.97
C VAL A 418 -29.31 8.13 46.73
N SER A 419 -29.74 9.12 45.94
CA SER A 419 -28.97 10.36 45.75
C SER A 419 -29.13 11.28 46.97
N LYS A 420 -28.01 11.69 47.56
CA LYS A 420 -27.94 12.80 48.50
C LYS A 420 -27.27 14.00 47.82
N ALA A 421 -27.73 15.21 48.15
CA ALA A 421 -27.01 16.42 47.81
C ALA A 421 -25.61 16.36 48.46
N ALA A 422 -24.59 16.79 47.73
CA ALA A 422 -23.23 16.82 48.24
C ALA A 422 -23.14 17.65 49.54
N PRO A 423 -22.22 17.32 50.47
CA PRO A 423 -22.01 18.14 51.66
C PRO A 423 -21.67 19.59 51.25
N ASP A 424 -22.34 20.54 51.90
CA ASP A 424 -22.40 21.97 51.57
C ASP A 424 -21.11 22.58 50.98
N GLY A 425 -21.19 22.92 49.69
CA GLY A 425 -20.37 23.92 49.01
C GLY A 425 -21.24 25.03 48.40
N GLY A 426 -22.28 25.47 49.12
CA GLY A 426 -23.03 26.71 48.90
C GLY A 426 -23.54 27.03 47.49
N GLN A 427 -24.75 26.56 47.14
CA GLN A 427 -25.89 27.46 46.85
C GLN A 427 -27.22 26.74 46.59
N ALA A 428 -28.27 27.40 47.08
CA ALA A 428 -29.71 27.26 46.83
C ALA A 428 -30.43 25.99 47.34
N ALA A 429 -31.14 26.19 48.45
CA ALA A 429 -32.04 25.23 49.08
C ALA A 429 -33.07 24.61 48.11
N PRO A 430 -33.38 23.31 48.25
CA PRO A 430 -34.45 22.68 47.48
C PRO A 430 -35.82 23.25 47.88
N ALA A 431 -36.64 23.55 46.88
CA ALA A 431 -38.06 23.86 47.04
C ALA A 431 -38.80 22.68 47.71
N PRO A 432 -39.86 22.93 48.49
CA PRO A 432 -40.50 21.91 49.31
C PRO A 432 -41.08 20.76 48.47
N MET A 433 -40.86 19.53 48.93
CA MET A 433 -41.42 18.29 48.36
C MET A 433 -42.94 18.39 48.21
N ALA A 434 -43.43 18.12 46.99
CA ALA A 434 -44.85 17.90 46.75
C ALA A 434 -45.27 16.53 47.30
N ASP A 435 -46.34 16.55 48.09
CA ASP A 435 -46.97 15.41 48.76
C ASP A 435 -47.41 14.32 47.76
N PRO A 436 -46.94 13.06 47.92
CA PRO A 436 -47.25 11.95 47.01
C PRO A 436 -48.72 11.47 47.04
N SER A 437 -49.58 12.07 47.87
CA SER A 437 -51.00 11.70 47.97
C SER A 437 -51.93 12.31 46.89
N LYS A 438 -51.40 13.03 45.89
CA LYS A 438 -52.23 13.72 44.87
C LYS A 438 -52.39 13.04 43.50
N TRP A 439 -51.99 11.78 43.34
CA TRP A 439 -52.20 11.04 42.08
C TRP A 439 -53.08 9.80 42.29
N VAL A 440 -54.34 10.06 42.67
CA VAL A 440 -55.44 9.11 42.47
C VAL A 440 -56.59 9.90 41.84
N ILE A 441 -56.84 9.66 40.55
CA ILE A 441 -58.11 9.26 39.92
C ILE A 441 -57.76 8.76 38.52
#